data_AF-A0A4Y9AEU2-F1
#
_entry.id   AF-A0A4Y9AEU2-F1
#
_cell.length_a   1.000
_cell.length_b   1.000
_cell.length_c   1.000
_cell.angle_alpha   90.00
_cell.angle_beta   90.00
_cell.angle_gamma   90.00
#
_symmetry.space_group_name_H-M   'P 1'
#
loop_
_entity.id
_entity.type
_entity.pdbx_description
1 polymer ?
#
loop_
_entity_poly.entity_id
_entity_poly.type
_entity_poly.pdbx_seq_one_letter_code
_entity_poly.pdbx_strand_id
1 'polypeptide(L)'
;MKETVEKTVRCGTGDLGFARYECLGCEGEPSPRFVYFTCKSRLCHRCGKKYTDDWSDKQQEMIFDVTHCHMVFTIPEDLRKIFYYDRKKLNELSKQVAEVFQFHNYRKGNKRGFRSGIITVIHTFGRDLKFNPHPRISD
;
A
#
# COMPACT_ATOMS: atom_id res chain seq x y z
N MET A 1 -10.30 13.51 7.97
CA MET A 1 -11.30 12.44 7.78
C MET A 1 -12.49 12.91 6.94
N LYS A 2 -13.18 14.01 7.32
CA LYS A 2 -14.36 14.54 6.57
C LYS A 2 -14.10 14.75 5.08
N GLU A 3 -13.04 15.48 4.73
CA GLU A 3 -12.64 15.72 3.33
C GLU A 3 -12.45 14.41 2.53
N THR A 4 -11.85 13.39 3.15
CA THR A 4 -11.61 12.10 2.51
C THR A 4 -12.91 11.33 2.27
N VAL A 5 -13.88 11.45 3.18
CA VAL A 5 -15.22 10.86 3.04
C VAL A 5 -15.98 11.55 1.91
N GLU A 6 -16.01 12.87 1.90
CA GLU A 6 -16.66 13.67 0.85
C GLU A 6 -16.09 13.37 -0.53
N LYS A 7 -14.75 13.33 -0.67
CA LYS A 7 -14.08 12.91 -1.92
C LYS A 7 -14.47 11.49 -2.35
N THR A 8 -14.68 10.59 -1.39
CA THR A 8 -15.03 9.19 -1.68
C THR A 8 -16.46 9.07 -2.21
N VAL A 9 -17.41 9.83 -1.66
CA VAL A 9 -18.81 9.86 -2.12
C VAL A 9 -18.90 10.37 -3.56
N ARG A 10 -18.09 11.37 -3.93
CA ARG A 10 -18.07 11.97 -5.28
C ARG A 10 -17.25 11.16 -6.30
N CYS A 11 -16.65 10.04 -5.90
CA CYS A 11 -15.71 9.29 -6.74
C CYS A 11 -16.37 8.71 -8.00
N GLY A 12 -15.85 9.08 -9.18
CA GLY A 12 -16.33 8.55 -10.46
C GLY A 12 -17.62 9.21 -10.95
N THR A 13 -17.94 10.40 -10.43
CA THR A 13 -19.07 11.23 -10.88
C THR A 13 -18.55 12.52 -11.53
N GLY A 14 -19.44 13.27 -12.19
CA GLY A 14 -19.11 14.55 -12.86
C GLY A 14 -18.52 15.62 -11.95
N ASP A 15 -18.78 15.50 -10.64
CA ASP A 15 -18.28 16.36 -9.58
C ASP A 15 -16.76 16.48 -9.51
N LEU A 16 -16.03 15.45 -9.93
CA LEU A 16 -14.57 15.41 -9.92
C LEU A 16 -13.98 15.73 -11.30
N GLY A 17 -14.80 16.12 -12.26
CA GLY A 17 -14.42 16.32 -13.65
C GLY A 17 -14.40 15.01 -14.47
N PHE A 18 -14.11 15.16 -15.75
CA PHE A 18 -14.10 14.05 -16.71
C PHE A 18 -13.15 14.33 -17.87
N ALA A 19 -12.71 13.25 -18.52
CA ALA A 19 -12.15 13.30 -19.87
C ALA A 19 -13.23 12.93 -20.89
N ARG A 20 -13.32 13.71 -21.98
CA ARG A 20 -14.19 13.44 -23.12
C ARG A 20 -13.34 12.85 -24.25
N TYR A 21 -13.70 11.66 -24.70
CA TYR A 21 -13.09 10.99 -25.84
C TYR A 21 -14.07 10.93 -27.00
N GLU A 22 -13.63 11.31 -28.18
CA GLU A 22 -14.46 11.39 -29.36
C GLU A 22 -13.70 10.86 -30.58
N CYS A 23 -14.34 9.97 -31.33
CA CYS A 23 -13.80 9.43 -32.56
C CYS A 23 -14.06 10.43 -33.69
N LEU A 24 -13.02 11.01 -34.28
CA LEU A 24 -13.16 11.95 -35.41
C LEU A 24 -13.35 11.26 -36.77
N GLY A 25 -13.19 9.93 -36.83
CA GLY A 25 -13.21 9.15 -38.08
C GLY A 25 -14.37 8.15 -38.20
N CYS A 26 -15.33 8.18 -37.28
CA CYS A 26 -16.45 7.26 -37.28
C CYS A 26 -17.58 7.85 -38.16
N GLU A 27 -18.07 7.10 -39.16
CA GLU A 27 -19.19 7.53 -40.00
C GLU A 27 -20.50 7.52 -39.19
N GLY A 28 -21.09 8.71 -38.97
CA GLY A 28 -22.31 8.92 -38.16
C GLY A 28 -22.21 10.13 -37.24
N GLU A 29 -23.23 10.36 -36.39
CA GLU A 29 -23.15 11.38 -35.35
C GLU A 29 -22.10 11.00 -34.28
N PRO A 30 -21.17 11.89 -33.92
CA PRO A 30 -20.19 11.60 -32.89
C PRO A 30 -20.85 11.29 -31.55
N SER A 31 -20.62 10.09 -31.02
CA SER A 31 -21.04 9.72 -29.66
C SER A 31 -19.85 9.83 -28.68
N PRO A 32 -19.65 10.97 -28.00
CA PRO A 32 -18.53 11.13 -27.08
C PRO A 32 -18.64 10.19 -25.88
N ARG A 33 -17.52 9.60 -25.48
CA ARG A 33 -17.38 8.82 -24.24
C ARG A 33 -16.84 9.72 -23.13
N PHE A 34 -17.54 9.74 -22.01
CA PHE A 34 -17.13 10.48 -20.81
C PHE A 34 -16.52 9.53 -19.79
N VAL A 35 -15.29 9.81 -19.37
CA VAL A 35 -14.59 9.07 -18.33
C VAL A 35 -14.42 9.98 -17.12
N TYR A 36 -15.25 9.75 -16.10
CA TYR A 36 -15.22 10.53 -14.86
C TYR A 36 -14.00 10.21 -14.01
N PHE A 37 -13.40 11.26 -13.43
CA PHE A 37 -12.21 11.10 -12.61
C PHE A 37 -12.53 10.45 -11.26
N THR A 38 -11.59 9.61 -10.82
CA THR A 38 -11.65 8.91 -9.53
C THR A 38 -10.99 9.75 -8.45
N CYS A 39 -11.44 9.64 -7.20
CA CYS A 39 -10.92 10.46 -6.10
C CYS A 39 -9.50 10.12 -5.62
N LYS A 40 -8.93 8.98 -6.06
CA LYS A 40 -7.61 8.46 -5.66
C LYS A 40 -7.40 8.33 -4.14
N SER A 41 -8.49 8.30 -3.38
CA SER A 41 -8.47 8.14 -1.93
C SER A 41 -8.19 6.69 -1.55
N ARG A 42 -7.34 6.48 -0.54
CA ARG A 42 -7.12 5.16 0.07
C ARG A 42 -8.35 4.60 0.80
N LEU A 43 -9.29 5.46 1.24
CA LEU A 43 -10.53 5.03 1.87
C LEU A 43 -11.62 4.64 0.87
N CYS A 44 -11.46 5.01 -0.41
CA CYS A 44 -12.39 4.60 -1.45
C CYS A 44 -12.12 3.14 -1.83
N HIS A 45 -13.09 2.25 -1.67
CA HIS A 45 -12.96 0.83 -1.99
C HIS A 45 -12.46 0.61 -3.44
N ARG A 46 -13.01 1.34 -4.42
CA ARG A 46 -12.62 1.25 -5.83
C ARG A 46 -11.19 1.71 -6.08
N CYS A 47 -10.82 2.88 -5.55
CA CYS A 47 -9.48 3.45 -5.77
C CYS A 47 -8.41 2.70 -4.96
N GLY A 48 -8.73 2.36 -3.71
CA GLY A 48 -7.87 1.62 -2.80
C GLY A 48 -7.56 0.23 -3.33
N LYS A 49 -8.57 -0.52 -3.81
CA LYS A 49 -8.35 -1.83 -4.42
C LYS A 49 -7.42 -1.74 -5.63
N LYS A 50 -7.71 -0.83 -6.57
CA LYS A 50 -6.85 -0.63 -7.74
C LYS A 50 -5.41 -0.31 -7.34
N TYR A 51 -5.22 0.59 -6.37
CA TYR A 51 -3.89 0.93 -5.87
C TYR A 51 -3.17 -0.28 -5.24
N THR A 52 -3.88 -1.10 -4.46
CA THR A 52 -3.33 -2.31 -3.86
C THR A 52 -2.93 -3.33 -4.92
N ASP A 53 -3.75 -3.50 -5.96
CA ASP A 53 -3.46 -4.41 -7.08
C ASP A 53 -2.25 -3.93 -7.87
N ASP A 54 -2.27 -2.67 -8.34
CA ASP A 54 -1.17 -2.06 -9.08
C ASP A 54 0.15 -2.09 -8.25
N TRP A 55 0.09 -2.04 -6.91
CA TRP A 55 1.27 -2.19 -6.04
C TRP A 55 1.72 -3.65 -5.93
N SER A 56 0.79 -4.59 -5.80
CA SER A 56 1.05 -6.02 -5.71
C SER A 56 1.72 -6.55 -6.97
N ASP A 57 1.20 -6.18 -8.14
CA ASP A 57 1.73 -6.57 -9.45
C ASP A 57 3.19 -6.10 -9.60
N LYS A 58 3.47 -4.84 -9.22
CA LYS A 58 4.84 -4.31 -9.19
C LYS A 58 5.77 -5.06 -8.25
N GLN A 59 5.27 -5.50 -7.08
CA GLN A 59 6.10 -6.28 -6.18
C GLN A 59 6.41 -7.65 -6.79
N GLN A 60 5.41 -8.29 -7.40
CA GLN A 60 5.56 -9.59 -8.04
C GLN A 60 6.59 -9.55 -9.17
N GLU A 61 6.67 -8.46 -9.95
CA GLU A 61 7.70 -8.27 -10.98
C GLU A 61 9.12 -8.13 -10.43
N MET A 62 9.28 -7.70 -9.17
CA MET A 62 10.58 -7.47 -8.54
C MET A 62 11.07 -8.62 -7.66
N ILE A 63 10.17 -9.55 -7.31
CA ILE A 63 10.47 -10.68 -6.42
C ILE A 63 11.04 -11.84 -7.24
N PHE A 64 12.05 -12.53 -6.68
CA PHE A 64 12.61 -13.75 -7.28
C PHE A 64 11.71 -14.96 -7.02
N ASP A 65 11.62 -15.88 -7.98
CA ASP A 65 10.90 -17.16 -7.80
C ASP A 65 11.72 -18.12 -6.92
N VAL A 66 11.70 -17.87 -5.61
CA VAL A 66 12.39 -18.66 -4.59
C VAL A 66 11.50 -18.81 -3.36
N THR A 67 11.90 -19.69 -2.43
CA THR A 67 11.20 -19.78 -1.14
C THR A 67 11.44 -18.51 -0.32
N HIS A 68 10.36 -17.84 0.04
CA HIS A 68 10.38 -16.66 0.90
C HIS A 68 10.09 -17.01 2.36
N CYS A 69 10.73 -16.29 3.29
CA CYS A 69 10.35 -16.37 4.70
C CYS A 69 9.49 -15.15 5.08
N HIS A 70 8.40 -15.40 5.81
CA HIS A 70 7.53 -14.35 6.32
C HIS A 70 7.65 -14.26 7.84
N MET A 71 7.91 -13.06 8.35
CA MET A 71 8.03 -12.82 9.79
C MET A 71 7.11 -11.68 10.22
N VAL A 72 6.50 -11.81 11.39
CA VAL A 72 5.61 -10.80 11.96
C VAL A 72 6.19 -10.33 13.29
N PHE A 73 6.39 -9.03 13.42
CA PHE A 73 6.84 -8.39 14.65
C PHE A 73 5.63 -7.97 15.47
N THR A 74 5.60 -8.42 16.73
CA THR A 74 4.56 -8.01 17.68
C THR A 74 5.07 -6.82 18.48
N ILE A 75 4.32 -5.72 18.47
CA ILE A 75 4.62 -4.55 19.29
C ILE A 75 3.97 -4.72 20.67
N PRO A 76 4.73 -4.56 21.77
CA PRO A 76 4.19 -4.52 23.12
C PRO A 76 3.05 -3.51 23.24
N GLU A 77 2.01 -3.86 24.01
CA GLU A 77 0.79 -3.07 24.11
C GLU A 77 1.04 -1.61 24.52
N ASP A 78 1.92 -1.40 25.49
CA ASP A 78 2.26 -0.07 26.01
C ASP A 78 2.86 0.85 24.95
N LEU A 79 3.61 0.29 23.99
CA LEU A 79 4.25 1.05 22.92
C LEU A 79 3.29 1.38 21.77
N ARG A 80 2.14 0.69 21.67
CA ARG A 80 1.17 0.94 20.59
C ARG A 80 0.65 2.38 20.62
N LYS A 81 0.46 2.94 21.81
CA LYS A 81 -0.03 4.33 21.98
C LYS A 81 0.85 5.36 21.28
N ILE A 82 2.16 5.14 21.25
CA ILE A 82 3.13 6.03 20.56
C ILE A 82 2.78 6.13 19.07
N PHE A 83 2.53 4.98 18.43
CA PHE A 83 2.18 4.91 17.01
C PHE A 83 0.73 5.33 16.72
N TYR A 84 -0.13 5.30 17.75
CA TYR A 84 -1.50 5.81 17.63
C TYR A 84 -1.50 7.33 17.51
N TYR A 85 -0.80 8.02 18.41
CA TYR A 85 -0.72 9.48 18.42
C TYR A 85 0.17 10.03 17.30
N ASP A 86 1.29 9.36 17.01
CA ASP A 86 2.17 9.74 15.90
C ASP A 86 2.23 8.64 14.83
N ARG A 87 1.33 8.75 13.86
CA ARG A 87 1.25 7.81 12.74
C ARG A 87 2.47 7.87 11.82
N LYS A 88 3.28 8.95 11.84
CA LYS A 88 4.49 9.05 11.01
C LYS A 88 5.56 8.04 11.44
N LYS A 89 5.57 7.68 12.74
CA LYS A 89 6.50 6.69 13.31
C LYS A 89 6.28 5.27 12.79
N LEU A 90 5.12 4.96 12.21
CA LEU A 90 4.90 3.66 11.55
C LEU A 90 5.85 3.42 10.38
N ASN A 91 6.14 4.47 9.61
CA ASN A 91 7.07 4.39 8.49
C ASN A 91 8.51 4.19 8.98
N GLU A 92 8.88 4.88 10.07
CA GLU A 92 10.18 4.72 10.72
C GLU A 92 10.34 3.31 11.28
N LEU A 93 9.33 2.81 11.98
CA LEU A 93 9.30 1.43 12.49
C LEU A 93 9.51 0.42 11.37
N SER A 94 8.81 0.58 10.25
CA SER A 94 8.98 -0.31 9.09
C SER A 94 10.42 -0.32 8.56
N LYS A 95 11.10 0.82 8.54
CA LYS A 95 12.50 0.92 8.10
C LYS A 95 13.44 0.25 9.12
N GLN A 96 13.26 0.54 10.40
CA GLN A 96 14.08 -0.02 11.48
C GLN A 96 13.97 -1.54 11.56
N VAL A 97 12.76 -2.07 11.39
CA VAL A 97 12.50 -3.52 11.33
C VAL A 97 13.24 -4.17 10.16
N ALA A 98 13.25 -3.54 8.98
CA ALA A 98 14.02 -4.02 7.83
C ALA A 98 15.54 -3.97 8.10
N GLU A 99 16.06 -2.88 8.68
CA GLU A 99 17.49 -2.74 9.01
C GLU A 99 17.98 -3.81 9.99
N VAL A 100 17.22 -4.05 11.07
CA VAL A 100 17.53 -5.10 12.05
C VAL A 100 17.55 -6.48 11.39
N PHE A 101 16.61 -6.74 10.49
CA PHE A 101 16.54 -8.01 9.79
C PHE A 101 17.71 -8.20 8.80
N GLN A 102 18.07 -7.17 8.04
CA GLN A 102 19.27 -7.22 7.18
C GLN A 102 20.53 -7.49 8.00
N PHE A 103 20.68 -6.81 9.14
CA PHE A 103 21.81 -7.01 10.02
C PHE A 103 21.85 -8.45 10.57
N HIS A 104 20.70 -9.00 10.97
CA HIS A 104 20.60 -10.38 11.41
C HIS A 104 21.05 -11.37 10.32
N ASN A 105 20.52 -11.22 9.10
CA ASN A 105 20.87 -12.05 7.94
C ASN A 105 22.36 -11.94 7.58
N TYR A 106 22.89 -10.72 7.61
CA TYR A 106 24.32 -10.48 7.39
C TYR A 106 25.18 -11.26 8.39
N ARG A 107 24.86 -11.16 9.69
CA ARG A 107 25.62 -11.84 10.76
C ARG A 107 25.49 -13.36 10.73
N LYS A 108 24.31 -13.90 10.41
CA LYS A 108 24.05 -15.34 10.50
C LYS A 108 24.67 -16.16 9.37
N GLY A 109 24.77 -15.62 8.16
CA GLY A 109 25.08 -16.46 7.01
C GLY A 109 25.83 -15.81 5.87
N ASN A 110 26.04 -14.50 5.89
CA ASN A 110 26.52 -13.81 4.69
C ASN A 110 28.05 -13.67 4.64
N LYS A 111 28.75 -14.81 4.71
CA LYS A 111 30.20 -14.89 4.43
C LYS A 111 30.56 -14.59 2.96
N ARG A 112 29.56 -14.42 2.09
CA ARG A 112 29.71 -14.21 0.64
C ARG A 112 29.38 -12.78 0.17
N GLY A 113 29.07 -11.86 1.09
CA GLY A 113 28.85 -10.44 0.76
C GLY A 113 27.52 -10.11 0.06
N PHE A 114 26.54 -11.02 0.08
CA PHE A 114 25.23 -10.73 -0.51
C PHE A 114 24.36 -9.88 0.45
N ARG A 115 23.33 -9.24 -0.08
CA ARG A 115 22.32 -8.50 0.68
C ARG A 115 20.96 -9.10 0.35
N SER A 116 20.20 -9.52 1.36
CA SER A 116 18.85 -10.05 1.14
C SER A 116 17.90 -8.93 0.70
N GLY A 117 17.02 -9.24 -0.27
CA GLY A 117 15.86 -8.42 -0.55
C GLY A 117 14.92 -8.44 0.66
N ILE A 118 14.24 -7.33 0.93
CA ILE A 118 13.27 -7.25 2.02
C ILE A 118 12.07 -6.44 1.56
N ILE A 119 10.89 -6.99 1.78
CA ILE A 119 9.62 -6.27 1.67
C ILE A 119 9.06 -6.14 3.07
N THR A 120 8.75 -4.91 3.48
CA THR A 120 8.08 -4.65 4.76
C THR A 120 6.71 -4.04 4.53
N VAL A 121 5.70 -4.60 5.19
CA VAL A 121 4.31 -4.14 5.18
C VAL A 121 3.85 -3.93 6.61
N ILE A 122 3.20 -2.81 6.91
CA ILE A 122 2.66 -2.55 8.24
C ILE A 122 1.14 -2.66 8.25
N HIS A 123 0.63 -3.60 9.04
CA HIS A 123 -0.78 -3.66 9.38
C HIS A 123 -1.00 -2.86 10.65
N THR A 124 -2.05 -2.03 10.68
CA THR A 124 -2.29 -1.12 11.83
C THR A 124 -3.40 -1.59 12.76
N PHE A 125 -4.25 -2.50 12.30
CA PHE A 125 -5.36 -3.05 13.05
C PHE A 125 -5.30 -4.58 13.06
N GLY A 126 -5.74 -5.16 14.17
CA GLY A 126 -5.98 -6.59 14.28
C GLY A 126 -7.28 -7.04 13.60
N ARG A 127 -7.54 -8.35 13.63
CA ARG A 127 -8.79 -8.94 13.11
C ARG A 127 -10.04 -8.39 13.81
N ASP A 128 -9.93 -8.07 15.10
CA ASP A 128 -10.99 -7.46 15.91
C ASP A 128 -11.08 -5.93 15.75
N LEU A 129 -10.40 -5.36 14.74
CA LEU A 129 -10.33 -3.93 14.44
C LEU A 129 -9.76 -3.07 15.58
N LYS A 130 -9.15 -3.69 16.60
CA LYS A 130 -8.40 -2.95 17.61
C LYS A 130 -7.07 -2.49 17.06
N PHE A 131 -6.63 -1.34 17.55
CA PHE A 131 -5.35 -0.78 17.17
C PHE A 131 -4.21 -1.71 17.62
N ASN A 132 -3.59 -2.38 16.66
CA ASN A 132 -2.54 -3.36 16.89
C ASN A 132 -1.54 -3.29 15.73
N PRO A 133 -0.66 -2.27 15.71
CA PRO A 133 0.36 -2.17 14.69
C PRO A 133 1.31 -3.36 14.76
N HIS A 134 1.43 -4.08 13.65
CA HIS A 134 2.32 -5.23 13.51
C HIS A 134 3.00 -5.20 12.13
N PRO A 135 4.32 -4.92 12.09
CA PRO A 135 5.12 -5.04 10.88
C PRO A 135 5.23 -6.50 10.44
N ARG A 136 5.09 -6.73 9.13
CA ARG A 136 5.37 -7.99 8.46
C ARG A 136 6.55 -7.80 7.52
N ILE A 137 7.54 -8.68 7.61
CA ILE A 137 8.65 -8.79 6.67
C ILE A 137 8.44 -10.01 5.77
N SER A 138 8.85 -9.89 4.51
CA SER A 138 9.14 -11.01 3.60
C SER A 138 10.55 -10.84 3.03
N ASP A 139 11.37 -11.90 3.03
CA ASP A 139 12.70 -11.95 2.39
C ASP A 139 12.83 -13.11 1.39
#